data_AF-A0A8S8XU23-F1
#
_entry.id   AF-A0A8S8XU23-F1
#
_cell.length_a   1.000
_cell.length_b   1.000
_cell.length_c   1.000
_cell.angle_alpha   90.00
_cell.angle_beta   90.00
_cell.angle_gamma   90.00
#
_symmetry.space_group_name_H-M   'P 1'
#
loop_
_entity.id
_entity.type
_entity.pdbx_description
1 polymer ?
#
loop_
_entity_poly.entity_id
_entity_poly.type
_entity_poly.pdbx_seq_one_letter_code
_entity_poly.pdbx_strand_id
1 'polypeptide(L)'
;MKALERGTESWPLPQPPIRDDDFPVIQPISAQEVIEQGLGLLNVDRGMFEFKLNNVVDLVVPHRMNLTDDPYRVHRKWLHKRSDMVAERLIFSINNEWLAGALDPHAPDTTRWWLSIALLNGLSVGPLGQPIHQGYHLLESIAIGERPGTWHTRPESGPQHIDWNPNAVVPRITGVSAHEFGIDAAKWMLEQLENGNVERRRLLIEWIRLLLERPELIEPLGLLNILTRMCMDDDYQVAIQITRCLAKND
;
A
#
# COMPACT_ATOMS: atom_id res chain seq x y z
N MET A 1 -7.76 -11.49 -9.97
CA MET A 1 -7.02 -12.50 -10.75
C MET A 1 -5.87 -11.86 -11.52
N LYS A 2 -6.12 -11.05 -12.57
CA LYS A 2 -5.06 -10.36 -13.35
C LYS A 2 -4.01 -9.58 -12.55
N ALA A 3 -4.40 -8.96 -11.44
CA ALA A 3 -3.45 -8.26 -10.56
C ALA A 3 -2.52 -9.26 -9.85
N LEU A 4 -3.05 -10.34 -9.27
CA LEU A 4 -2.21 -11.38 -8.63
C LEU A 4 -1.25 -12.00 -9.64
N GLU A 5 -1.75 -12.39 -10.82
CA GLU A 5 -0.93 -12.98 -11.90
C GLU A 5 0.28 -12.08 -12.23
N ARG A 6 0.01 -10.82 -12.57
CA ARG A 6 1.05 -9.82 -12.87
C ARG A 6 2.00 -9.60 -11.70
N GLY A 7 1.46 -9.53 -10.49
CA GLY A 7 2.23 -9.30 -9.28
C GLY A 7 3.20 -10.41 -8.96
N THR A 8 2.88 -11.63 -9.37
CA THR A 8 3.71 -12.83 -9.21
C THR A 8 4.66 -13.11 -10.38
N GLU A 9 4.65 -12.29 -11.44
CA GLU A 9 5.68 -12.35 -12.50
C GLU A 9 7.07 -12.06 -11.92
N SER A 10 7.13 -11.18 -10.90
CA SER A 10 8.32 -10.94 -10.09
C SER A 10 8.41 -11.99 -8.98
N TRP A 11 9.44 -12.84 -9.04
CA TRP A 11 9.66 -13.93 -8.07
C TRP A 11 11.15 -14.07 -7.73
N PRO A 12 11.52 -14.44 -6.48
CA PRO A 12 10.65 -14.66 -5.32
C PRO A 12 10.10 -13.34 -4.74
N LEU A 13 8.99 -13.44 -4.01
CA LEU A 13 8.45 -12.33 -3.22
C LEU A 13 9.34 -12.09 -1.97
N PRO A 14 9.44 -10.85 -1.47
CA PRO A 14 10.25 -10.50 -0.31
C PRO A 14 9.67 -11.06 0.99
N GLN A 15 10.54 -11.40 1.95
CA GLN A 15 10.15 -11.99 3.23
C GLN A 15 9.30 -11.03 4.08
N PRO A 16 8.38 -11.54 4.92
CA PRO A 16 7.61 -10.72 5.84
C PRO A 16 8.49 -10.06 6.90
N PRO A 17 8.20 -8.80 7.27
CA PRO A 17 8.95 -8.08 8.28
C PRO A 17 8.65 -8.58 9.69
N ILE A 18 7.38 -8.88 9.98
CA ILE A 18 6.94 -9.40 11.28
C ILE A 18 6.94 -10.92 11.21
N ARG A 19 7.56 -11.56 12.20
CA ARG A 19 7.68 -13.02 12.31
C ARG A 19 7.24 -13.46 13.68
N ASP A 20 6.62 -14.63 13.74
CA ASP A 20 6.28 -15.31 14.97
C ASP A 20 7.27 -16.48 15.14
N ASP A 21 7.97 -16.52 16.26
CA ASP A 21 8.97 -17.56 16.55
C ASP A 21 8.31 -18.95 16.70
N ASP A 22 7.05 -19.00 17.13
CA ASP A 22 6.29 -20.24 17.30
C ASP A 22 5.69 -20.73 15.96
N PHE A 23 5.52 -19.83 14.99
CA PHE A 23 4.93 -20.12 13.68
C PHE A 23 5.87 -19.68 12.55
N PRO A 24 6.80 -20.56 12.10
CA PRO A 24 7.80 -20.20 11.11
C PRO A 24 7.15 -19.80 9.79
N VAL A 25 7.80 -18.86 9.10
CA VAL A 25 7.34 -18.38 7.79
C VAL A 25 7.34 -19.52 6.78
N ILE A 26 6.16 -19.86 6.28
CA ILE A 26 6.00 -20.81 5.18
C ILE A 26 6.12 -20.04 3.86
N GLN A 27 7.24 -20.26 3.16
CA GLN A 27 7.45 -19.69 1.84
C GLN A 27 6.60 -20.44 0.81
N PRO A 28 5.87 -19.74 -0.09
CA PRO A 28 5.13 -20.41 -1.13
C PRO A 28 6.09 -21.05 -2.12
N ILE A 29 5.74 -22.23 -2.62
CA ILE A 29 6.59 -23.00 -3.54
C ILE A 29 6.48 -22.51 -4.99
N SER A 30 5.43 -21.74 -5.32
CA SER A 30 5.24 -21.17 -6.65
C SER A 30 4.31 -19.95 -6.67
N ALA A 31 4.40 -19.15 -7.73
CA ALA A 31 3.44 -18.09 -8.05
C ALA A 31 1.99 -18.62 -8.13
N GLN A 32 1.80 -19.80 -8.71
CA GLN A 32 0.48 -20.41 -8.90
C GLN A 32 -0.20 -20.69 -7.56
N GLU A 33 0.55 -21.17 -6.58
CA GLU A 33 0.03 -21.40 -5.23
C GLU A 33 -0.50 -20.10 -4.60
N VAL A 34 0.24 -18.99 -4.71
CA VAL A 34 -0.20 -17.68 -4.20
C VAL A 34 -1.50 -17.23 -4.88
N ILE A 35 -1.62 -17.43 -6.19
CA ILE A 35 -2.84 -17.10 -6.94
C ILE A 35 -4.02 -17.95 -6.45
N GLU A 36 -3.82 -19.25 -6.26
CA GLU A 36 -4.85 -20.19 -5.78
C GLU A 36 -5.29 -19.88 -4.35
N GLN A 37 -4.34 -19.59 -3.45
CA GLN A 37 -4.62 -19.15 -2.08
C GLN A 37 -5.45 -17.87 -2.06
N GLY A 38 -5.13 -16.89 -2.91
CA GLY A 38 -5.89 -15.64 -3.00
C GLY A 38 -7.32 -15.85 -3.46
N LEU A 39 -7.55 -16.76 -4.42
CA LEU A 39 -8.89 -17.14 -4.85
C LEU A 39 -9.65 -17.89 -3.76
N GLY A 40 -8.99 -18.82 -3.08
CA GLY A 40 -9.54 -19.56 -1.94
C GLY A 40 -10.00 -18.61 -0.84
N LEU A 41 -9.15 -17.67 -0.45
CA LEU A 41 -9.44 -16.72 0.62
C LEU A 41 -10.63 -15.80 0.27
N LEU A 42 -10.69 -15.27 -0.96
CA LEU A 42 -11.82 -14.46 -1.42
C LEU A 42 -13.13 -15.25 -1.49
N ASN A 43 -13.07 -16.54 -1.84
CA ASN A 43 -14.25 -17.40 -1.89
C ASN A 43 -14.78 -17.77 -0.50
N VAL A 44 -13.88 -17.94 0.48
CA VAL A 44 -14.24 -18.26 1.87
C VAL A 44 -14.78 -17.01 2.57
N ASP A 45 -14.17 -15.84 2.35
CA ASP A 45 -14.54 -14.59 3.00
C ASP A 45 -15.43 -13.69 2.13
N ARG A 46 -16.60 -14.22 1.75
CA ARG A 46 -17.60 -13.46 0.98
C ARG A 46 -18.15 -12.25 1.75
N GLY A 47 -18.23 -12.37 3.07
CA GLY A 47 -18.72 -11.31 3.95
C GLY A 47 -17.83 -10.06 3.88
N MET A 48 -16.50 -10.24 3.99
CA MET A 48 -15.56 -9.12 3.83
C MET A 48 -15.65 -8.52 2.44
N PHE A 49 -15.72 -9.35 1.39
CA PHE A 49 -15.85 -8.84 0.02
C PHE A 49 -17.09 -7.96 -0.16
N GLU A 50 -18.26 -8.43 0.27
CA GLU A 50 -19.53 -7.69 0.16
C GLU A 50 -19.50 -6.40 0.98
N PHE A 51 -18.97 -6.45 2.21
CA PHE A 51 -18.80 -5.28 3.06
C PHE A 51 -17.91 -4.22 2.41
N LYS A 52 -16.73 -4.61 1.92
CA LYS A 52 -15.80 -3.69 1.24
C LYS A 52 -16.41 -3.14 -0.05
N LEU A 53 -17.14 -3.95 -0.82
CA LEU A 53 -17.83 -3.50 -2.03
C LEU A 53 -18.89 -2.43 -1.70
N ASN A 54 -19.70 -2.64 -0.67
CA ASN A 54 -20.70 -1.68 -0.25
C ASN A 54 -20.06 -0.35 0.18
N ASN A 55 -18.98 -0.40 0.98
CA ASN A 55 -18.24 0.81 1.37
C ASN A 55 -17.68 1.57 0.17
N VAL A 56 -17.15 0.86 -0.83
CA VAL A 56 -16.66 1.49 -2.07
C VAL A 56 -17.82 2.15 -2.82
N VAL A 57 -18.95 1.45 -2.98
CA VAL A 57 -20.15 1.98 -3.65
C VAL A 57 -20.63 3.25 -2.97
N ASP A 58 -20.75 3.24 -1.63
CA ASP A 58 -21.20 4.39 -0.84
C ASP A 58 -20.25 5.58 -0.97
N LEU A 59 -18.94 5.32 -1.06
CA LEU A 59 -17.93 6.36 -1.25
C LEU A 59 -17.99 7.01 -2.64
N VAL A 60 -18.27 6.22 -3.68
CA VAL A 60 -18.14 6.69 -5.07
C VAL A 60 -19.44 7.25 -5.65
N VAL A 61 -20.60 6.76 -5.19
CA VAL A 61 -21.90 7.20 -5.71
C VAL A 61 -22.20 8.62 -5.21
N PRO A 62 -22.38 9.60 -6.10
CA PRO A 62 -22.68 10.97 -5.69
C PRO A 62 -24.01 11.06 -4.94
N HIS A 63 -24.01 11.73 -3.78
CA HIS A 63 -25.21 11.87 -2.93
C HIS A 63 -26.44 12.40 -3.69
N ARG A 64 -26.25 13.30 -4.66
CA ARG A 64 -27.33 13.83 -5.52
C ARG A 64 -28.11 12.76 -6.30
N MET A 65 -27.55 11.57 -6.51
CA MET A 65 -28.22 10.48 -7.22
C MET A 65 -29.29 9.79 -6.36
N ASN A 66 -29.16 9.90 -5.04
CA ASN A 66 -30.18 9.43 -4.09
C ASN A 66 -31.49 10.24 -4.18
N LEU A 67 -31.46 11.41 -4.82
CA LEU A 67 -32.58 12.34 -4.95
C LEU A 67 -33.37 12.18 -6.27
N THR A 68 -33.12 11.10 -7.01
CA THR A 68 -33.82 10.83 -8.29
C THR A 68 -35.05 9.95 -8.10
N ASP A 69 -35.99 9.96 -9.05
CA ASP A 69 -37.25 9.18 -8.96
C ASP A 69 -37.02 7.65 -8.88
N ASP A 70 -35.89 7.16 -9.41
CA ASP A 70 -35.48 5.76 -9.33
C ASP A 70 -33.95 5.67 -9.08
N PRO A 71 -33.51 5.85 -7.82
CA PRO A 71 -32.10 5.87 -7.46
C PRO A 71 -31.41 4.56 -7.83
N TYR A 72 -32.08 3.42 -7.64
CA TYR A 72 -31.51 2.10 -7.94
C TYR A 72 -31.12 1.94 -9.41
N ARG A 73 -32.00 2.34 -10.34
CA ARG A 73 -31.69 2.25 -11.79
C ARG A 73 -30.60 3.23 -12.20
N VAL A 74 -30.59 4.45 -11.63
CA VAL A 74 -29.57 5.46 -11.91
C VAL A 74 -28.21 5.01 -11.38
N HIS A 75 -28.16 4.50 -10.15
CA HIS A 75 -26.94 3.98 -9.52
C HIS A 75 -26.32 2.85 -10.34
N ARG A 76 -27.12 1.85 -10.73
CA ARG A 76 -26.64 0.73 -11.54
C ARG A 76 -26.02 1.20 -12.86
N LYS A 77 -26.69 2.10 -13.59
CA LYS A 77 -26.14 2.66 -14.84
C LYS A 77 -24.86 3.46 -14.59
N TRP A 78 -24.77 4.18 -13.48
CA TRP A 78 -23.61 4.99 -13.13
C TRP A 78 -22.39 4.13 -12.76
N LEU A 79 -22.61 3.11 -11.92
CA LEU A 79 -21.58 2.15 -11.49
C LEU A 79 -21.08 1.31 -12.66
N HIS A 80 -21.97 0.88 -13.56
CA HIS A 80 -21.58 0.10 -14.74
C HIS A 80 -20.58 0.84 -15.64
N LYS A 81 -20.74 2.17 -15.79
CA LYS A 81 -19.79 3.01 -16.55
C LYS A 81 -18.45 3.24 -15.85
N ARG A 82 -18.29 2.77 -14.60
CA ARG A 82 -17.13 3.00 -13.73
C ARG A 82 -16.67 1.71 -13.05
N SER A 83 -16.96 0.56 -13.65
CA SER A 83 -16.61 -0.76 -13.11
C SER A 83 -15.12 -0.84 -12.77
N ASP A 84 -14.26 -0.29 -13.62
CA ASP A 84 -12.82 -0.40 -13.47
C ASP A 84 -12.33 0.40 -12.26
N MET A 85 -12.86 1.62 -12.07
CA MET A 85 -12.57 2.44 -10.89
C MET A 85 -13.08 1.80 -9.60
N VAL A 86 -14.28 1.21 -9.63
CA VAL A 86 -14.86 0.50 -8.48
C VAL A 86 -14.03 -0.74 -8.14
N ALA A 87 -13.64 -1.52 -9.16
CA ALA A 87 -12.80 -2.70 -8.99
C ALA A 87 -11.43 -2.34 -8.43
N GLU A 88 -10.77 -1.30 -8.97
CA GLU A 88 -9.48 -0.83 -8.45
C GLU A 88 -9.58 -0.45 -6.97
N ARG A 89 -10.56 0.37 -6.59
CA ARG A 89 -10.80 0.78 -5.20
C ARG A 89 -11.08 -0.42 -4.29
N LEU A 90 -11.89 -1.37 -4.76
CA LEU A 90 -12.20 -2.59 -4.01
C LEU A 90 -10.95 -3.44 -3.76
N ILE A 91 -10.14 -3.69 -4.80
CA ILE A 91 -8.95 -4.54 -4.67
C ILE A 91 -7.91 -3.87 -3.77
N PHE A 92 -7.71 -2.54 -3.84
CA PHE A 92 -6.85 -1.85 -2.88
C PHE A 92 -7.38 -1.93 -1.44
N SER A 93 -8.70 -1.87 -1.25
CA SER A 93 -9.32 -2.02 0.08
C SER A 93 -9.15 -3.42 0.66
N ILE A 94 -9.22 -4.46 -0.19
CA ILE A 94 -8.90 -5.84 0.17
C ILE A 94 -7.40 -5.97 0.49
N ASN A 95 -6.53 -5.38 -0.34
CA ASN A 95 -5.08 -5.45 -0.13
C ASN A 95 -4.68 -4.78 1.19
N ASN A 96 -5.33 -3.66 1.53
CA ASN A 96 -5.14 -3.00 2.82
C ASN A 96 -5.51 -3.91 4.00
N GLU A 97 -6.64 -4.63 3.92
CA GLU A 97 -7.06 -5.60 4.93
C GLU A 97 -6.07 -6.78 5.06
N TRP A 98 -5.58 -7.29 3.94
CA TRP A 98 -4.59 -8.36 3.95
C TRP A 98 -3.27 -7.89 4.54
N LEU A 99 -2.77 -6.72 4.15
CA LEU A 99 -1.56 -6.16 4.72
C LEU A 99 -1.70 -5.88 6.23
N ALA A 100 -2.87 -5.41 6.68
CA ALA A 100 -3.13 -5.18 8.10
C ALA A 100 -3.07 -6.46 8.93
N GLY A 101 -3.55 -7.60 8.40
CA GLY A 101 -3.39 -8.91 9.04
C GLY A 101 -1.96 -9.44 8.96
N ALA A 102 -1.27 -9.18 7.85
CA ALA A 102 0.13 -9.58 7.67
C ALA A 102 1.08 -8.86 8.65
N LEU A 103 0.80 -7.59 8.95
CA LEU A 103 1.59 -6.74 9.85
C LEU A 103 1.00 -6.67 11.26
N ASP A 104 0.19 -7.65 11.67
CA ASP A 104 -0.28 -7.77 13.04
C ASP A 104 0.90 -8.14 13.97
N PRO A 105 1.30 -7.30 14.95
CA PRO A 105 2.42 -7.59 15.83
C PRO A 105 2.19 -8.76 16.79
N HIS A 106 0.95 -9.21 16.97
CA HIS A 106 0.58 -10.30 17.88
C HIS A 106 0.24 -11.60 17.15
N ALA A 107 -0.23 -11.51 15.90
CA ALA A 107 -0.64 -12.66 15.11
C ALA A 107 -0.39 -12.40 13.61
N PRO A 108 0.87 -12.28 13.17
CA PRO A 108 1.20 -11.95 11.79
C PRO A 108 0.74 -13.08 10.84
N ASP A 109 -0.01 -12.72 9.81
CA ASP A 109 -0.50 -13.67 8.80
C ASP A 109 0.43 -13.69 7.56
N THR A 110 1.29 -14.71 7.49
CA THR A 110 2.25 -14.87 6.39
C THR A 110 1.58 -15.15 5.05
N THR A 111 0.42 -15.83 5.03
CA THR A 111 -0.32 -16.06 3.79
C THR A 111 -0.83 -14.74 3.24
N ARG A 112 -1.42 -13.89 4.09
CA ARG A 112 -1.84 -12.55 3.70
C ARG A 112 -0.68 -11.65 3.29
N TRP A 113 0.51 -11.83 3.86
CA TRP A 113 1.72 -11.13 3.41
C TRP A 113 2.00 -11.40 1.93
N TRP A 114 2.13 -12.67 1.54
CA TRP A 114 2.42 -13.06 0.15
C TRP A 114 1.36 -12.53 -0.82
N LEU A 115 0.10 -12.67 -0.44
CA LEU A 115 -1.03 -12.17 -1.23
C LEU A 115 -1.00 -10.64 -1.36
N SER A 116 -0.66 -9.94 -0.27
CA SER A 116 -0.64 -8.48 -0.25
C SER A 116 0.49 -7.90 -1.10
N ILE A 117 1.70 -8.46 -1.00
CA ILE A 117 2.83 -8.02 -1.83
C ILE A 117 2.59 -8.32 -3.30
N ALA A 118 2.07 -9.51 -3.62
CA ALA A 118 1.69 -9.83 -5.00
C ALA A 118 0.63 -8.85 -5.53
N LEU A 119 -0.44 -8.59 -4.75
CA LEU A 119 -1.45 -7.62 -5.16
C LEU A 119 -0.90 -6.21 -5.34
N LEU A 120 -0.09 -5.72 -4.40
CA LEU A 120 0.52 -4.40 -4.49
C LEU A 120 1.35 -4.29 -5.77
N ASN A 121 2.22 -5.27 -6.02
CA ASN A 121 3.06 -5.30 -7.21
C ASN A 121 2.24 -5.28 -8.50
N GLY A 122 1.19 -6.09 -8.56
CA GLY A 122 0.34 -6.22 -9.74
C GLY A 122 -0.66 -5.09 -9.97
N LEU A 123 -1.00 -4.33 -8.92
CA LEU A 123 -1.84 -3.13 -9.00
C LEU A 123 -1.03 -1.88 -9.35
N SER A 124 0.27 -1.85 -9.02
CA SER A 124 1.16 -0.74 -9.32
C SER A 124 1.55 -0.70 -10.80
N VAL A 125 0.59 -0.36 -11.67
CA VAL A 125 0.73 -0.43 -13.13
C VAL A 125 1.06 0.91 -13.79
N GLY A 126 0.85 2.03 -13.10
CA GLY A 126 1.06 3.36 -13.63
C GLY A 126 0.65 4.50 -12.70
N PRO A 127 0.95 5.77 -13.04
CA PRO A 127 0.77 6.94 -12.19
C PRO A 127 -0.65 7.52 -12.29
N LEU A 128 -1.68 6.67 -12.18
CA LEU A 128 -3.08 7.06 -12.32
C LEU A 128 -3.94 6.30 -11.30
N GLY A 129 -4.87 6.99 -10.63
CA GLY A 129 -5.85 6.36 -9.76
C GLY A 129 -5.34 5.99 -8.36
N GLN A 130 -5.86 4.89 -7.80
CA GLN A 130 -5.48 4.40 -6.47
C GLN A 130 -3.99 4.05 -6.29
N PRO A 131 -3.26 3.52 -7.30
CA PRO A 131 -1.86 3.17 -7.17
C PRO A 131 -0.95 4.26 -6.61
N ILE A 132 -1.23 5.54 -6.87
CA ILE A 132 -0.41 6.64 -6.34
C ILE A 132 -0.51 6.68 -4.81
N HIS A 133 -1.69 7.00 -4.27
CA HIS A 133 -1.82 7.28 -2.83
C HIS A 133 -2.02 6.01 -2.00
N GLN A 134 -2.89 5.09 -2.44
CA GLN A 134 -3.09 3.84 -1.71
C GLN A 134 -1.86 2.95 -1.80
N GLY A 135 -1.26 2.87 -2.99
CA GLY A 135 -0.01 2.11 -3.17
C GLY A 135 1.14 2.67 -2.33
N TYR A 136 1.31 4.00 -2.30
CA TYR A 136 2.26 4.68 -1.41
C TYR A 136 2.02 4.32 0.06
N HIS A 137 0.77 4.41 0.55
CA HIS A 137 0.49 4.12 1.97
C HIS A 137 0.77 2.66 2.34
N LEU A 138 0.51 1.72 1.43
CA LEU A 138 0.87 0.32 1.64
C LEU A 138 2.40 0.13 1.66
N LEU A 139 3.13 0.79 0.76
CA LEU A 139 4.60 0.77 0.78
C LEU A 139 5.17 1.37 2.07
N GLU A 140 4.61 2.49 2.52
CA GLU A 140 4.96 3.15 3.79
C GLU A 140 4.74 2.18 4.97
N SER A 141 3.58 1.50 5.01
CA SER A 141 3.28 0.45 6.02
C SER A 141 4.35 -0.64 6.05
N ILE A 142 4.75 -1.12 4.87
CA ILE A 142 5.76 -2.16 4.71
C ILE A 142 7.11 -1.69 5.25
N ALA A 143 7.55 -0.49 4.84
CA ALA A 143 8.83 0.08 5.22
C ALA A 143 8.99 0.23 6.75
N ILE A 144 7.88 0.46 7.45
CA ILE A 144 7.87 0.77 8.88
C ILE A 144 7.38 -0.43 9.72
N GLY A 145 6.92 -1.51 9.07
CA GLY A 145 6.44 -2.71 9.75
C GLY A 145 5.15 -2.52 10.56
N GLU A 146 4.31 -1.54 10.22
CA GLU A 146 3.08 -1.22 10.97
C GLU A 146 1.85 -1.39 10.08
N ARG A 147 0.72 -1.74 10.68
CA ARG A 147 -0.54 -1.93 9.96
C ARG A 147 -0.96 -0.64 9.23
N PRO A 148 -1.56 -0.74 8.03
CA PRO A 148 -2.11 0.41 7.34
C PRO A 148 -3.04 1.25 8.22
N GLY A 149 -2.73 2.54 8.38
CA GLY A 149 -3.59 3.51 9.07
C GLY A 149 -3.43 3.64 10.59
N THR A 150 -2.48 2.95 11.23
CA THR A 150 -2.24 3.05 12.69
C THR A 150 -1.26 4.14 13.09
N TRP A 151 -0.48 4.69 12.15
CA TRP A 151 0.63 5.61 12.42
C TRP A 151 0.21 7.05 12.76
N HIS A 152 -1.04 7.45 12.48
CA HIS A 152 -1.58 8.77 12.84
C HIS A 152 -2.39 8.77 14.15
N THR A 153 -2.68 7.59 14.70
CA THR A 153 -3.71 7.39 15.73
C THR A 153 -3.18 6.63 16.94
N ARG A 154 -1.91 6.81 17.32
CA ARG A 154 -1.53 6.58 18.72
C ARG A 154 -1.90 7.82 19.53
N PRO A 155 -3.07 7.88 20.19
CA PRO A 155 -3.24 8.87 21.24
C PRO A 155 -2.16 8.56 22.29
N GLU A 156 -1.31 9.53 22.57
CA GLU A 156 -0.60 9.50 23.84
C GLU A 156 -1.64 9.39 24.95
N SER A 157 -1.33 8.66 26.02
CA SER A 157 -2.07 8.71 27.26
C SER A 157 -2.26 10.19 27.63
N GLY A 158 -3.48 10.70 27.47
CA GLY A 158 -3.76 12.09 27.76
C GLY A 158 -3.45 12.43 29.22
N PRO A 159 -3.40 13.72 29.58
CA PRO A 159 -3.05 14.19 30.94
C PRO A 159 -3.92 13.64 32.07
N GLN A 160 -4.99 12.92 31.74
CA GLN A 160 -5.88 12.20 32.65
C GLN A 160 -5.23 10.89 33.21
N HIS A 161 -4.10 10.44 32.67
CA HIS A 161 -3.46 9.14 32.98
C HIS A 161 -1.98 9.25 33.43
N ILE A 162 -1.51 10.43 33.83
CA ILE A 162 -0.13 10.64 34.30
C ILE A 162 -0.15 10.94 35.80
N ASP A 163 0.43 10.05 36.62
CA ASP A 163 0.91 10.43 37.95
C ASP A 163 1.92 11.57 37.77
N TRP A 164 1.59 12.74 38.31
CA TRP A 164 2.33 13.98 38.09
C TRP A 164 3.83 13.82 38.43
N ASN A 165 4.68 13.91 37.41
CA ASN A 165 6.14 13.98 37.57
C ASN A 165 6.64 15.32 36.99
N PRO A 166 7.18 16.23 37.81
CA PRO A 166 7.66 17.54 37.37
C PRO A 166 8.89 17.49 36.45
N ASN A 167 9.49 16.31 36.28
CA ASN A 167 10.57 16.05 35.33
C ASN A 167 10.13 15.21 34.11
N ALA A 168 8.81 15.01 33.92
CA ALA A 168 8.31 14.22 32.78
C ALA A 168 8.62 14.94 31.46
N VAL A 169 9.53 14.34 30.69
CA VAL A 169 9.76 14.71 29.29
C VAL A 169 8.60 14.12 28.49
N VAL A 170 7.72 14.97 27.94
CA VAL A 170 6.71 14.54 26.97
C VAL A 170 7.48 14.02 25.74
N PRO A 171 7.34 12.74 25.34
CA PRO A 171 7.96 12.26 24.11
C PRO A 171 7.41 13.09 22.96
N ARG A 172 8.25 13.80 22.22
CA ARG A 172 7.84 14.29 20.90
C ARG A 172 7.44 13.05 20.11
N ILE A 173 6.27 13.11 19.44
CA ILE A 173 5.78 12.18 18.40
C ILE A 173 6.86 11.16 18.08
N THR A 174 6.75 9.94 18.61
CA THR A 174 7.72 8.89 18.32
C THR A 174 7.80 8.80 16.80
N GLY A 175 8.90 9.27 16.23
CA GLY A 175 9.13 9.28 14.80
C GLY A 175 8.88 7.87 14.27
N VAL A 176 8.27 7.79 13.11
CA VAL A 176 8.04 6.50 12.44
C VAL A 176 9.43 5.89 12.21
N SER A 177 9.71 4.75 12.85
CA SER A 177 11.01 4.09 12.76
C SER A 177 11.02 3.12 11.58
N ALA A 178 12.09 3.18 10.78
CA ALA A 178 12.30 2.24 9.70
C ALA A 178 12.48 0.82 10.26
N HIS A 179 11.67 -0.14 9.79
CA HIS A 179 11.78 -1.54 10.19
C HIS A 179 12.79 -2.25 9.28
N GLU A 180 13.82 -2.88 9.83
CA GLU A 180 14.93 -3.48 9.05
C GLU A 180 14.44 -4.39 7.90
N PHE A 181 13.68 -5.44 8.22
CA PHE A 181 13.11 -6.33 7.21
C PHE A 181 12.00 -5.67 6.35
N GLY A 182 11.40 -4.60 6.85
CA GLY A 182 10.36 -3.86 6.15
C GLY A 182 10.94 -3.00 5.03
N ILE A 183 12.09 -2.38 5.30
CA ILE A 183 12.89 -1.65 4.32
C ILE A 183 13.34 -2.57 3.18
N ASP A 184 13.75 -3.81 3.47
CA ASP A 184 14.13 -4.76 2.42
C ASP A 184 12.97 -5.09 1.50
N ALA A 185 11.78 -5.36 2.05
CA ALA A 185 10.58 -5.61 1.25
C ALA A 185 10.12 -4.36 0.47
N ALA A 186 10.22 -3.18 1.07
CA ALA A 186 9.90 -1.92 0.41
C ALA A 186 10.88 -1.62 -0.74
N LYS A 187 12.18 -1.85 -0.55
CA LYS A 187 13.21 -1.73 -1.60
C LYS A 187 12.91 -2.67 -2.76
N TRP A 188 12.61 -3.94 -2.47
CA TRP A 188 12.22 -4.89 -3.51
C TRP A 188 11.05 -4.35 -4.34
N MET A 189 10.04 -3.76 -3.70
CA MET A 189 8.89 -3.18 -4.41
C MET A 189 9.28 -1.96 -5.25
N LEU A 190 10.14 -1.07 -4.75
CA LEU A 190 10.67 0.07 -5.51
C LEU A 190 11.49 -0.39 -6.72
N GLU A 191 12.32 -1.42 -6.56
CA GLU A 191 13.08 -2.06 -7.65
C GLU A 191 12.17 -2.67 -8.70
N GLN A 192 11.03 -3.27 -8.32
CA GLN A 192 10.05 -3.77 -9.30
C GLN A 192 9.38 -2.65 -10.10
N LEU A 193 9.28 -1.43 -9.56
CA LEU A 193 8.80 -0.28 -10.32
C LEU A 193 9.90 0.30 -11.21
N GLU A 194 11.12 0.37 -10.68
CA GLU A 194 12.30 0.88 -11.39
C GLU A 194 12.60 0.06 -12.65
N ASN A 195 12.55 -1.27 -12.53
CA ASN A 195 12.77 -2.19 -13.65
C ASN A 195 11.52 -2.43 -14.51
N GLY A 196 10.42 -1.74 -14.20
CA GLY A 196 9.16 -1.87 -14.92
C GLY A 196 9.13 -1.11 -16.24
N ASN A 197 7.96 -1.17 -16.89
CA ASN A 197 7.68 -0.31 -18.03
C ASN A 197 7.65 1.19 -17.64
N VAL A 198 7.57 2.07 -18.64
CA VAL A 198 7.59 3.52 -18.41
C VAL A 198 6.53 3.99 -17.40
N GLU A 199 5.32 3.44 -17.45
CA GLU A 199 4.25 3.84 -16.53
C GLU A 199 4.58 3.46 -15.08
N ARG A 200 5.19 2.29 -14.85
CA ARG A 200 5.66 1.89 -13.52
C ARG A 200 6.79 2.79 -13.01
N ARG A 201 7.72 3.18 -13.87
CA ARG A 201 8.78 4.13 -13.50
C ARG A 201 8.23 5.53 -13.22
N ARG A 202 7.21 5.97 -13.94
CA ARG A 202 6.48 7.22 -13.63
C ARG A 202 5.74 7.14 -12.29
N LEU A 203 5.19 5.98 -11.94
CA LEU A 203 4.59 5.73 -10.62
C LEU A 203 5.65 5.75 -9.51
N LEU A 204 6.82 5.16 -9.75
CA LEU A 204 7.96 5.20 -8.83
C LEU A 204 8.31 6.63 -8.43
N ILE A 205 8.38 7.56 -9.39
CA ILE A 205 8.68 8.97 -9.09
C ILE A 205 7.58 9.61 -8.24
N GLU A 206 6.31 9.30 -8.48
CA GLU A 206 5.22 9.79 -7.61
C GLU A 206 5.33 9.24 -6.18
N TRP A 207 5.71 7.97 -6.02
CA TRP A 207 5.94 7.38 -4.70
C TRP A 207 7.15 7.98 -4.00
N ILE A 208 8.28 8.16 -4.70
CA ILE A 208 9.47 8.83 -4.14
C ILE A 208 9.12 10.24 -3.67
N ARG A 209 8.38 11.00 -4.48
CA ARG A 209 7.94 12.35 -4.12
C ARG A 209 7.16 12.37 -2.81
N LEU A 210 6.27 11.39 -2.59
CA LEU A 210 5.52 11.27 -1.34
C LEU A 210 6.41 10.81 -0.17
N LEU A 211 7.34 9.88 -0.42
CA LEU A 211 8.28 9.37 0.59
C LEU A 211 9.32 10.41 1.04
N LEU A 212 9.63 11.41 0.22
CA LEU A 212 10.50 12.52 0.62
C LEU A 212 9.92 13.36 1.78
N GLU A 213 8.59 13.28 2.00
CA GLU A 213 7.93 13.87 3.18
C GLU A 213 8.12 13.02 4.46
N ARG A 214 8.88 11.92 4.39
CA ARG A 214 9.23 11.02 5.50
C ARG A 214 10.75 10.93 5.65
N PRO A 215 11.38 11.90 6.35
CA PRO A 215 12.83 11.96 6.50
C PRO A 215 13.47 10.65 6.98
N GLU A 216 12.79 9.95 7.90
CA GLU A 216 13.25 8.69 8.49
C GLU A 216 13.35 7.54 7.47
N LEU A 217 12.69 7.65 6.32
CA LEU A 217 12.69 6.64 5.27
C LEU A 217 13.61 6.99 4.08
N ILE A 218 14.11 8.22 3.98
CA ILE A 218 14.90 8.67 2.82
C ILE A 218 16.18 7.86 2.66
N GLU A 219 17.01 7.82 3.70
CA GLU A 219 18.28 7.10 3.69
C GLU A 219 18.06 5.58 3.70
N PRO A 220 17.22 4.99 4.59
CA PRO A 220 17.02 3.55 4.62
C PRO A 220 16.51 2.98 3.30
N LEU A 221 15.60 3.65 2.59
CA LEU A 221 15.11 3.22 1.27
C LEU A 221 16.06 3.56 0.12
N GLY A 222 17.08 4.39 0.35
CA GLY A 222 18.02 4.81 -0.69
C GLY A 222 17.39 5.66 -1.79
N LEU A 223 16.40 6.50 -1.46
CA LEU A 223 15.58 7.23 -2.42
C LEU A 223 16.40 8.13 -3.36
N LEU A 224 17.43 8.79 -2.83
CA LEU A 224 18.30 9.67 -3.62
C LEU A 224 19.12 8.89 -4.66
N ASN A 225 19.50 7.64 -4.35
CA ASN A 225 20.20 6.78 -5.30
C ASN A 225 19.28 6.36 -6.45
N ILE A 226 18.01 6.08 -6.15
CA ILE A 226 17.00 5.77 -7.17
C ILE A 226 16.79 6.98 -8.07
N LEU A 227 16.57 8.17 -7.51
CA LEU A 227 16.41 9.41 -8.29
C LEU A 227 17.61 9.67 -9.20
N THR A 228 18.84 9.46 -8.70
CA THR A 228 20.06 9.61 -9.50
C THR A 228 20.07 8.69 -10.72
N ARG A 229 19.65 7.44 -10.58
CA ARG A 229 19.53 6.51 -11.71
C ARG A 229 18.41 6.91 -12.67
N MET A 230 17.26 7.33 -12.14
CA MET A 230 16.12 7.78 -12.95
C MET A 230 16.37 9.10 -13.71
N CYS A 231 17.34 9.91 -13.29
CA CYS A 231 17.79 11.07 -14.10
C CYS A 231 18.38 10.66 -15.46
N MET A 232 18.80 9.40 -15.60
CA MET A 232 19.35 8.85 -16.84
C MET A 232 18.30 8.02 -17.61
N ASP A 233 17.02 8.09 -17.24
CA ASP A 233 15.95 7.39 -17.94
C ASP A 233 15.78 7.90 -19.37
N ASP A 234 15.55 6.98 -20.31
CA ASP A 234 15.34 7.31 -21.73
C ASP A 234 14.01 8.05 -21.96
N ASP A 235 13.05 7.95 -21.02
CA ASP A 235 11.76 8.64 -21.11
C ASP A 235 11.79 10.01 -20.45
N TYR A 236 11.59 11.05 -21.26
CA TYR A 236 11.62 12.44 -20.83
C TYR A 236 10.52 12.80 -19.79
N GLN A 237 9.40 12.08 -19.72
CA GLN A 237 8.36 12.33 -18.73
C GLN A 237 8.82 11.92 -17.33
N VAL A 238 9.62 10.86 -17.21
CA VAL A 238 10.26 10.47 -15.94
C VAL A 238 11.16 11.61 -15.46
N ALA A 239 12.02 12.14 -16.34
CA ALA A 239 12.89 13.28 -16.03
C ALA A 239 12.11 14.52 -15.60
N ILE A 240 11.00 14.86 -16.29
CA ILE A 240 10.12 15.97 -15.90
C ILE A 240 9.54 15.74 -14.49
N GLN A 241 9.08 14.54 -14.16
CA GLN A 241 8.53 14.25 -12.83
C GLN A 241 9.58 14.37 -11.73
N ILE A 242 10.85 14.01 -12.00
CA ILE A 242 11.96 14.16 -11.04
C ILE A 242 12.15 15.63 -10.65
N THR A 243 11.97 16.58 -11.57
CA THR A 243 12.06 18.01 -11.23
C THR A 243 11.08 18.44 -10.14
N ARG A 244 9.95 17.72 -9.99
CA ARG A 244 8.95 17.97 -8.93
C ARG A 244 9.37 17.44 -7.56
N CYS A 245 10.41 16.61 -7.51
CA CYS A 245 11.03 16.11 -6.27
C CYS A 245 12.13 17.05 -5.77
N LEU A 246 12.67 17.91 -6.65
CA LEU A 246 13.61 18.95 -6.26
C LEU A 246 12.80 20.08 -5.60
N ALA A 247 13.10 20.37 -4.33
CA ALA A 247 12.44 21.45 -3.62
C ALA A 247 12.51 22.76 -4.43
N LYS A 248 11.41 23.54 -4.43
CA LYS A 248 11.54 24.96 -4.75
C LYS A 248 12.41 25.57 -3.66
N ASN A 249 13.59 26.04 -4.03
CA ASN A 249 14.37 26.93 -3.19
C ASN A 249 13.56 28.24 -3.09
N ASP A 250 12.80 28.39 -2.00
CA ASP A 250 12.33 29.69 -1.51
C ASP A 250 13.17 30.07 -0.27
#